data_AF-A0AAX2M0A3-F1
#
_entry.id   AF-A0AAX2M0A3-F1
#
_cell.length_a   1.000
_cell.length_b   1.000
_cell.length_c   1.000
_cell.angle_alpha   90.00
_cell.angle_beta   90.00
_cell.angle_gamma   90.00
#
_symmetry.space_group_name_H-M   'P 1'
#
loop_
_entity.id
_entity.type
_entity.pdbx_description
1 polymer ?
#
loop_
_entity_poly.entity_id
_entity_poly.type
_entity_poly.pdbx_seq_one_letter_code
_entity_poly.pdbx_strand_id
1 'polypeptide(L)'
;MIDFSTSNREGKFQGEFTNIGQSYIVSASHMSTSSNTGEVNKGYVKQGSVLHFGGVANRIVSSSDNFTYKKENADFAVLKMSKINLNKSANLSKDFNFIEKDSGDGGDIYEYKDPFWGSCQSGKCDYSKGKGKLFDSSRYEYFVREGSGIVALGFEDTNKVPIKIFDSNEINLGGFVSLTPKNTEDKRFKLQFLNYTNDKRNSFTSSSISWDSGSGVYVYDKMDKNGI
;
A
#
# COMPACT_ATOMS: atom_id res chain seq x y z
N MET A 1 15.79 8.62 8.66
CA MET A 1 14.41 8.25 8.98
C MET A 1 13.54 8.66 7.80
N ILE A 2 12.54 7.86 7.41
CA ILE A 2 11.60 8.25 6.36
C ILE A 2 10.74 9.42 6.83
N ASP A 3 10.33 10.28 5.90
CA ASP A 3 9.37 11.36 6.12
C ASP A 3 7.96 10.86 5.71
N PHE A 4 7.08 10.69 6.69
CA PHE A 4 5.72 10.23 6.47
C PHE A 4 4.71 11.36 6.18
N SER A 5 5.15 12.61 5.95
CA SER A 5 4.26 13.73 5.60
C SER A 5 3.59 13.61 4.22
N THR A 6 3.88 12.52 3.52
CA THR A 6 3.21 12.08 2.30
C THR A 6 1.81 11.52 2.55
N SER A 7 1.51 11.02 3.76
CA SER A 7 0.20 10.46 4.09
C SER A 7 -0.82 11.53 4.44
N ASN A 8 -2.11 11.23 4.25
CA ASN A 8 -3.21 12.08 4.72
C ASN A 8 -3.20 12.14 6.25
N ARG A 9 -3.28 13.33 6.85
CA ARG A 9 -3.10 13.52 8.31
C ARG A 9 -4.31 14.05 9.06
N GLU A 10 -5.35 14.47 8.35
CA GLU A 10 -6.50 15.10 9.00
C GLU A 10 -7.82 14.59 8.44
N GLY A 11 -8.83 14.70 9.28
CA GLY A 11 -10.18 14.22 9.00
C GLY A 11 -10.34 12.75 9.39
N LYS A 12 -11.25 12.08 8.69
CA LYS A 12 -11.68 10.71 9.00
C LYS A 12 -10.64 9.63 8.69
N PHE A 13 -9.75 9.90 7.74
CA PHE A 13 -8.69 8.97 7.30
C PHE A 13 -7.37 9.61 7.70
N GLN A 14 -6.48 8.90 8.39
CA GLN A 14 -5.21 9.45 8.85
C GLN A 14 -4.03 8.53 8.53
N GLY A 15 -3.95 8.02 7.31
CA GLY A 15 -2.77 7.26 6.86
C GLY A 15 -3.01 6.39 5.64
N GLU A 16 -4.28 6.18 5.31
CA GLU A 16 -4.79 5.28 4.27
C GLU A 16 -4.62 5.79 2.84
N PHE A 17 -4.16 7.03 2.68
CA PHE A 17 -3.93 7.65 1.38
C PHE A 17 -2.56 8.30 1.35
N THR A 18 -1.80 8.03 0.28
CA THR A 18 -0.43 8.52 0.12
C THR A 18 -0.32 9.45 -1.09
N ASN A 19 0.19 10.67 -0.89
CA ASN A 19 0.53 11.59 -1.96
C ASN A 19 1.74 11.08 -2.74
N ILE A 20 1.59 10.95 -4.06
CA ILE A 20 2.66 10.55 -4.98
C ILE A 20 3.09 11.70 -5.91
N GLY A 21 2.64 12.92 -5.60
CA GLY A 21 3.04 14.15 -6.26
C GLY A 21 2.04 14.66 -7.28
N GLN A 22 2.27 15.91 -7.71
CA GLN A 22 1.32 16.66 -8.53
C GLN A 22 -0.08 16.62 -7.91
N SER A 23 -1.10 16.22 -8.67
CA SER A 23 -2.47 16.06 -8.20
C SER A 23 -2.84 14.59 -7.99
N TYR A 24 -1.91 13.71 -7.63
CA TYR A 24 -2.17 12.26 -7.56
C TYR A 24 -1.85 11.67 -6.19
N ILE A 25 -2.71 10.77 -5.75
CA ILE A 25 -2.55 9.97 -4.54
C ILE A 25 -2.82 8.50 -4.86
N VAL A 26 -2.37 7.61 -3.99
CA VAL A 26 -2.65 6.16 -4.08
C VAL A 26 -3.27 5.64 -2.79
N SER A 27 -4.07 4.59 -2.93
CA SER A 27 -4.67 3.82 -1.83
C SER A 27 -5.08 2.42 -2.31
N ALA A 28 -5.61 1.61 -1.42
CA ALA A 28 -6.31 0.39 -1.79
C ALA A 28 -7.64 0.74 -2.45
N SER A 29 -8.02 0.03 -3.52
CA SER A 29 -9.23 0.32 -4.31
C SER A 29 -10.48 0.28 -3.41
N HIS A 30 -10.60 -0.73 -2.55
CA HIS A 30 -11.74 -0.90 -1.63
C HIS A 30 -11.97 0.28 -0.68
N MET A 31 -10.99 1.16 -0.47
CA MET A 31 -11.17 2.40 0.29
C MET A 31 -12.09 3.40 -0.43
N SER A 32 -12.21 3.30 -1.76
CA SER A 32 -12.93 4.26 -2.60
C SER A 32 -14.17 3.68 -3.31
N THR A 33 -14.43 2.39 -3.10
CA THR A 33 -15.36 1.61 -3.94
C THR A 33 -16.24 0.68 -3.10
N SER A 34 -17.49 0.45 -3.50
CA SER A 34 -18.38 -0.51 -2.81
C SER A 34 -18.02 -1.96 -3.14
N SER A 35 -18.11 -2.86 -2.16
CA SER A 35 -18.28 -4.30 -2.44
C SER A 35 -19.63 -4.53 -3.13
N ASN A 36 -19.68 -5.42 -4.12
CA ASN A 36 -20.78 -5.72 -5.07
C ASN A 36 -22.16 -6.14 -4.50
N THR A 37 -22.64 -5.54 -3.41
CA THR A 37 -23.98 -5.74 -2.85
C THR A 37 -24.85 -4.51 -3.07
N GLY A 38 -25.17 -4.19 -4.34
CA GLY A 38 -26.38 -3.42 -4.72
C GLY A 38 -26.59 -2.02 -4.15
N GLU A 39 -25.63 -1.41 -3.45
CA GLU A 39 -25.80 -0.10 -2.82
C GLU A 39 -24.80 0.90 -3.42
N VAL A 40 -25.34 1.99 -3.97
CA VAL A 40 -24.58 3.08 -4.58
C VAL A 40 -23.61 3.68 -3.56
N ASN A 41 -22.30 3.56 -3.83
CA ASN A 41 -21.20 4.28 -3.18
C ASN A 41 -21.14 4.21 -1.63
N LYS A 42 -20.94 3.01 -1.08
CA LYS A 42 -20.51 2.81 0.33
C LYS A 42 -18.99 2.72 0.54
N GLY A 43 -18.18 2.97 -0.49
CA GLY A 43 -16.74 3.21 -0.31
C GLY A 43 -16.52 4.36 0.68
N TYR A 44 -15.45 4.29 1.46
CA TYR A 44 -15.14 5.28 2.49
C TYR A 44 -14.90 6.68 1.91
N VAL A 45 -14.36 6.75 0.69
CA VAL A 45 -14.22 7.97 -0.12
C VAL A 45 -14.90 7.80 -1.48
N LYS A 46 -15.34 8.90 -2.09
CA LYS A 46 -15.94 8.96 -3.43
C LYS A 46 -15.54 10.24 -4.15
N GLN A 47 -15.93 10.40 -5.40
CA GLN A 47 -15.77 11.68 -6.10
C GLN A 47 -16.36 12.83 -5.26
N GLY A 48 -15.58 13.88 -5.07
CA GLY A 48 -15.93 15.04 -4.23
C GLY A 48 -15.53 14.93 -2.76
N SER A 49 -15.14 13.75 -2.26
CA SER A 49 -14.56 13.61 -0.91
C SER A 49 -13.32 14.47 -0.73
N VAL A 50 -13.13 14.99 0.48
CA VAL A 50 -12.00 15.87 0.83
C VAL A 50 -10.98 15.09 1.66
N LEU A 51 -9.71 15.23 1.29
CA LEU A 51 -8.55 14.79 2.04
C LEU A 51 -7.62 15.99 2.30
N HIS A 52 -6.77 15.89 3.32
CA HIS A 52 -5.88 16.93 3.82
C HIS A 52 -4.42 16.47 3.76
N PHE A 53 -3.69 16.98 2.77
CA PHE A 53 -2.27 16.72 2.59
C PHE A 53 -1.48 17.97 2.97
N GLY A 54 -0.60 17.85 3.97
CA GLY A 54 0.15 19.00 4.51
C GLY A 54 -0.74 20.14 5.03
N GLY A 55 -1.88 19.80 5.65
CA GLY A 55 -2.87 20.77 6.15
C GLY A 55 -3.74 21.42 5.07
N VAL A 56 -3.64 20.98 3.80
CA VAL A 56 -4.40 21.57 2.69
C VAL A 56 -5.54 20.64 2.27
N ALA A 57 -6.77 21.13 2.40
CA ALA A 57 -7.97 20.47 1.89
C ALA A 57 -7.96 20.38 0.36
N ASN A 58 -8.08 19.17 -0.16
CA ASN A 58 -8.08 18.85 -1.58
C ASN A 58 -9.17 17.81 -1.89
N ARG A 59 -9.91 18.01 -2.98
CA ARG A 59 -11.03 17.15 -3.37
C ARG A 59 -10.58 16.08 -4.34
N ILE A 60 -11.10 14.87 -4.18
CA ILE A 60 -10.94 13.80 -5.16
C ILE A 60 -11.85 14.09 -6.35
N VAL A 61 -11.31 14.06 -7.58
CA VAL A 61 -12.06 14.34 -8.82
C VAL A 61 -12.25 13.13 -9.72
N SER A 62 -11.35 12.16 -9.66
CA SER A 62 -11.48 10.89 -10.40
C SER A 62 -10.63 9.80 -9.74
N SER A 63 -10.89 8.54 -10.11
CA SER A 63 -10.09 7.38 -9.72
C SER A 63 -9.78 6.53 -10.95
N SER A 64 -8.61 5.88 -10.98
CA SER A 64 -8.19 5.00 -12.07
C SER A 64 -9.16 3.84 -12.29
N ASP A 65 -9.84 3.39 -11.22
CA ASP A 65 -10.84 2.33 -11.23
C ASP A 65 -12.28 2.83 -11.39
N ASN A 66 -12.46 4.12 -11.71
CA ASN A 66 -13.76 4.79 -11.79
C ASN A 66 -14.65 4.54 -10.55
N PHE A 67 -14.02 4.45 -9.37
CA PHE A 67 -14.69 4.16 -8.10
C PHE A 67 -15.46 2.82 -8.10
N THR A 68 -15.02 1.86 -8.91
CA THR A 68 -15.65 0.54 -9.05
C THR A 68 -14.70 -0.57 -8.59
N TYR A 69 -15.05 -1.25 -7.50
CA TYR A 69 -14.32 -2.44 -7.04
C TYR A 69 -14.77 -3.64 -7.85
N LYS A 70 -13.82 -4.44 -8.33
CA LYS A 70 -14.11 -5.84 -8.64
C LYS A 70 -13.12 -6.69 -7.87
N LYS A 71 -13.63 -7.73 -7.20
CA LYS A 71 -12.85 -8.57 -6.30
C LYS A 71 -11.74 -9.32 -7.04
N GLU A 72 -11.91 -9.51 -8.33
CA GLU A 72 -10.97 -10.14 -9.24
C GLU A 72 -9.76 -9.25 -9.58
N ASN A 73 -9.83 -7.96 -9.24
CA ASN A 73 -8.80 -6.98 -9.57
C ASN A 73 -7.72 -6.86 -8.49
N ALA A 74 -6.59 -6.27 -8.88
CA ALA A 74 -5.66 -5.72 -7.92
C ALA A 74 -6.39 -4.64 -7.08
N ASP A 75 -6.35 -4.78 -5.77
CA ASP A 75 -6.94 -3.84 -4.81
C ASP A 75 -6.06 -2.58 -4.68
N PHE A 76 -5.90 -1.86 -5.78
CA PHE A 76 -5.02 -0.69 -5.91
C PHE A 76 -5.71 0.38 -6.78
N ALA A 77 -5.67 1.63 -6.32
CA ALA A 77 -6.24 2.76 -7.04
C ALA A 77 -5.29 3.96 -7.03
N VAL A 78 -5.20 4.64 -8.17
CA VAL A 78 -4.62 5.97 -8.29
C VAL A 78 -5.76 6.97 -8.37
N LEU A 79 -5.81 7.91 -7.43
CA LEU A 79 -6.86 8.93 -7.39
C LEU A 79 -6.30 10.28 -7.80
N LYS A 80 -7.06 11.01 -8.61
CA LYS A 80 -6.76 12.38 -9.02
C LYS A 80 -7.43 13.36 -8.06
N MET A 81 -6.67 14.35 -7.66
CA MET A 81 -7.08 15.46 -6.82
C MET A 81 -7.38 16.72 -7.64
N SER A 82 -8.21 17.61 -7.10
CA SER A 82 -8.62 18.86 -7.76
C SER A 82 -7.50 19.90 -7.85
N LYS A 83 -6.54 19.84 -6.93
CA LYS A 83 -5.42 20.76 -6.80
C LYS A 83 -4.12 19.98 -6.83
N ILE A 84 -3.05 20.65 -7.22
CA ILE A 84 -1.69 20.17 -7.07
C ILE A 84 -1.35 20.14 -5.57
N ASN A 85 -0.92 18.99 -5.08
CA ASN A 85 -0.34 18.80 -3.76
C ASN A 85 1.10 19.35 -3.78
N LEU A 86 1.32 20.45 -3.06
CA LEU A 86 2.65 21.08 -2.93
C LEU A 86 3.44 20.54 -1.73
N ASN A 87 2.85 19.65 -0.93
CA ASN A 87 3.54 18.97 0.17
C ASN A 87 4.42 17.82 -0.35
N LYS A 88 5.13 17.16 0.58
CA LYS A 88 5.98 16.02 0.28
C LYS A 88 5.21 14.94 -0.50
N SER A 89 5.84 14.42 -1.54
CA SER A 89 5.37 13.26 -2.29
C SER A 89 6.25 12.05 -2.01
N ALA A 90 5.63 10.87 -1.99
CA ALA A 90 6.35 9.61 -2.01
C ALA A 90 7.01 9.44 -3.39
N ASN A 91 8.27 9.03 -3.40
CA ASN A 91 8.96 8.70 -4.65
C ASN A 91 8.45 7.36 -5.16
N LEU A 92 8.10 7.32 -6.44
CA LEU A 92 7.86 6.07 -7.16
C LEU A 92 9.20 5.63 -7.76
N SER A 93 9.62 4.40 -7.47
CA SER A 93 10.81 3.84 -8.09
C SER A 93 10.58 3.61 -9.58
N LYS A 94 11.48 4.13 -10.40
CA LYS A 94 11.45 3.97 -11.86
C LYS A 94 11.83 2.55 -12.31
N ASP A 95 12.50 1.79 -11.45
CA ASP A 95 13.03 0.46 -11.76
C ASP A 95 12.02 -0.67 -11.48
N PHE A 96 10.92 -0.35 -10.79
CA PHE A 96 9.85 -1.27 -10.47
C PHE A 96 8.68 -1.16 -11.45
N ASN A 97 8.76 -1.93 -12.53
CA ASN A 97 7.57 -2.31 -13.29
C ASN A 97 6.86 -3.45 -12.56
N PHE A 98 6.12 -3.12 -11.48
CA PHE A 98 5.32 -4.10 -10.75
C PHE A 98 4.24 -4.72 -11.63
N ILE A 99 3.76 -3.95 -12.60
CA ILE A 99 2.71 -4.31 -13.53
C ILE A 99 3.14 -3.95 -14.95
N GLU A 100 2.72 -4.75 -15.93
CA GLU A 100 2.85 -4.43 -17.36
C GLU A 100 1.46 -4.33 -17.96
N LYS A 101 1.23 -3.39 -18.87
CA LYS A 101 -0.03 -3.33 -19.61
C LYS A 101 -0.16 -4.58 -20.49
N ASP A 102 -1.24 -5.33 -20.33
CA ASP A 102 -1.63 -6.36 -21.29
C ASP A 102 -2.03 -5.66 -22.58
N SER A 103 -1.51 -6.15 -23.69
CA SER A 103 -1.71 -5.56 -25.01
C SER A 103 -2.94 -6.15 -25.70
N GLY A 104 -3.95 -6.54 -24.93
CA GLY A 104 -5.21 -7.05 -25.46
C GLY A 104 -6.05 -5.94 -26.07
N ASP A 105 -7.00 -6.32 -26.93
CA ASP A 105 -7.95 -5.39 -27.57
C ASP A 105 -9.03 -4.88 -26.58
N GLY A 106 -9.00 -5.29 -25.32
CA GLY A 106 -9.92 -4.85 -24.29
C GLY A 106 -9.45 -3.57 -23.63
N GLY A 107 -10.19 -2.47 -23.84
CA GLY A 107 -9.96 -1.20 -23.15
C GLY A 107 -10.21 -1.23 -21.62
N ASP A 108 -10.14 -2.39 -20.98
CA ASP A 108 -10.39 -2.56 -19.56
C ASP A 108 -9.07 -2.46 -18.79
N ILE A 109 -9.06 -1.59 -17.78
CA ILE A 109 -7.92 -1.34 -16.88
C ILE A 109 -7.48 -2.58 -16.06
N TYR A 110 -8.11 -3.75 -16.27
CA TYR A 110 -7.83 -5.03 -15.61
C TYR A 110 -6.84 -5.91 -16.39
N GLU A 111 -6.45 -5.44 -17.57
CA GLU A 111 -5.40 -5.96 -18.42
C GLU A 111 -4.01 -5.56 -17.89
N TYR A 112 -3.67 -5.89 -16.64
CA TYR A 112 -2.30 -5.78 -16.16
C TYR A 112 -1.70 -7.16 -15.96
N LYS A 113 -0.47 -7.38 -16.43
CA LYS A 113 0.32 -8.58 -16.12
C LYS A 113 1.07 -8.35 -14.81
N ASP A 114 1.22 -9.41 -14.03
CA ASP A 114 2.20 -9.49 -12.95
C ASP A 114 3.41 -10.25 -13.50
N PRO A 115 4.51 -9.55 -13.88
CA PRO A 115 5.66 -10.19 -14.52
C PRO A 115 6.36 -11.21 -13.63
N PHE A 116 6.28 -11.04 -12.30
CA PHE A 116 6.86 -11.99 -11.35
C PHE A 116 6.01 -13.25 -11.28
N TRP A 117 4.69 -13.11 -11.11
CA TRP A 117 3.76 -14.24 -11.14
C TRP A 117 3.89 -15.06 -12.42
N GLY A 118 3.90 -14.41 -13.58
CA GLY A 118 4.06 -15.06 -14.88
C GLY A 118 5.41 -15.76 -15.07
N SER A 119 6.42 -15.42 -14.26
CA SER A 119 7.73 -16.06 -14.27
C SER A 119 7.81 -17.31 -13.40
N CYS A 120 6.84 -17.53 -12.50
CA CYS A 120 6.85 -18.66 -11.59
C CYS A 120 6.45 -19.95 -12.32
N GLN A 121 7.44 -20.77 -12.69
CA GLN A 121 7.24 -22.08 -13.31
C GLN A 121 7.69 -23.20 -12.38
N SER A 122 6.81 -24.18 -12.12
CA SER A 122 7.11 -25.37 -11.30
C SER A 122 7.74 -25.06 -9.94
N GLY A 123 7.27 -23.98 -9.28
CA GLY A 123 7.77 -23.56 -7.95
C GLY A 123 9.10 -22.80 -7.96
N LYS A 124 9.59 -22.37 -9.13
CA LYS A 124 10.74 -21.46 -9.26
C LYS A 124 10.29 -20.16 -9.91
N CYS A 125 10.51 -19.05 -9.22
CA CYS A 125 10.19 -17.70 -9.70
C CYS A 125 11.46 -16.94 -10.11
N ASP A 126 11.35 -16.05 -11.10
CA ASP A 126 12.43 -15.17 -11.52
C ASP A 126 12.39 -13.88 -10.68
N TYR A 127 13.23 -13.83 -9.65
CA TYR A 127 13.37 -12.69 -8.75
C TYR A 127 13.94 -11.42 -9.39
N SER A 128 14.37 -11.47 -10.67
CA SER A 128 14.76 -10.26 -11.39
C SER A 128 13.57 -9.49 -11.97
N LYS A 129 12.34 -10.02 -11.88
CA LYS A 129 11.14 -9.46 -12.51
C LYS A 129 10.13 -8.89 -11.51
N GLY A 130 9.47 -7.80 -11.91
CA GLY A 130 8.37 -7.18 -11.17
C GLY A 130 8.63 -7.03 -9.68
N LYS A 131 7.67 -7.50 -8.86
CA LYS A 131 7.79 -7.49 -7.39
C LYS A 131 8.91 -8.39 -6.83
N GLY A 132 9.41 -9.36 -7.62
CA GLY A 132 10.53 -10.23 -7.26
C GLY A 132 11.81 -9.46 -6.93
N LYS A 133 12.01 -8.32 -7.61
CA LYS A 133 13.18 -7.46 -7.38
C LYS A 133 13.29 -6.96 -5.93
N LEU A 134 12.17 -6.85 -5.20
CA LEU A 134 12.14 -6.41 -3.80
C LEU A 134 12.83 -7.38 -2.84
N PHE A 135 13.10 -8.61 -3.26
CA PHE A 135 13.80 -9.62 -2.44
C PHE A 135 15.33 -9.53 -2.52
N ASP A 136 15.87 -8.67 -3.40
CA ASP A 136 17.30 -8.39 -3.43
C ASP A 136 17.70 -7.53 -2.22
N SER A 137 18.11 -8.18 -1.13
CA SER A 137 18.52 -7.51 0.11
C SER A 137 19.79 -6.65 -0.04
N SER A 138 20.58 -6.86 -1.12
CA SER A 138 21.71 -6.01 -1.44
C SER A 138 21.27 -4.60 -1.84
N ARG A 139 20.01 -4.45 -2.30
CA ARG A 139 19.38 -3.19 -2.72
C ARG A 139 18.23 -2.74 -1.82
N TYR A 140 17.30 -3.64 -1.49
CA TYR A 140 16.07 -3.38 -0.75
C TYR A 140 16.09 -4.13 0.59
N GLU A 141 16.48 -3.43 1.65
CA GLU A 141 16.64 -4.06 2.97
C GLU A 141 15.56 -3.61 3.97
N TYR A 142 15.27 -2.30 4.00
CA TYR A 142 14.42 -1.73 5.04
C TYR A 142 13.05 -1.38 4.48
N PHE A 143 12.03 -2.09 4.97
CA PHE A 143 10.64 -1.81 4.72
C PHE A 143 10.00 -1.22 5.96
N VAL A 144 9.25 -0.14 5.78
CA VAL A 144 8.57 0.57 6.85
C VAL A 144 7.16 0.92 6.41
N ARG A 145 6.24 0.93 7.36
CA ARG A 145 4.87 1.37 7.12
C ARG A 145 4.41 2.29 8.22
N GLU A 146 3.34 3.01 7.92
CA GLU A 146 2.62 3.85 8.87
C GLU A 146 1.13 3.81 8.53
N GLY A 147 0.30 4.00 9.55
CA GLY A 147 -1.15 4.08 9.42
C GLY A 147 -1.78 4.47 10.75
N SER A 148 -3.08 4.72 10.69
CA SER A 148 -3.91 5.13 11.83
C SER A 148 -4.97 4.08 12.16
N GLY A 149 -4.68 2.81 11.90
CA GLY A 149 -5.54 1.72 12.31
C GLY A 149 -5.72 1.64 13.83
N ILE A 150 -6.49 0.65 14.28
CA ILE A 150 -6.56 0.35 15.71
C ILE A 150 -5.13 0.09 16.22
N VAL A 151 -4.78 0.62 17.38
CA VAL A 151 -3.46 0.36 17.98
C VAL A 151 -3.61 -0.62 19.13
N ALA A 152 -2.84 -1.70 19.06
CA ALA A 152 -2.82 -2.74 20.07
C ALA A 152 -1.38 -3.11 20.48
N LEU A 153 -1.21 -3.45 21.76
CA LEU A 153 0.01 -4.04 22.26
C LEU A 153 0.03 -5.53 21.94
N GLY A 154 0.86 -5.92 20.97
CA GLY A 154 1.16 -7.32 20.67
C GLY A 154 2.22 -7.88 21.62
N PHE A 155 2.04 -9.14 22.02
CA PHE A 155 3.00 -9.87 22.86
C PHE A 155 4.04 -10.61 22.00
N GLU A 156 5.14 -11.04 22.63
CA GLU A 156 6.13 -11.91 21.98
C GLU A 156 5.55 -13.29 21.65
N ASP A 157 4.69 -13.80 22.54
CA ASP A 157 3.92 -15.02 22.33
C ASP A 157 2.73 -14.75 21.40
N THR A 158 2.78 -15.34 20.20
CA THR A 158 1.76 -15.19 19.15
C THR A 158 0.39 -15.72 19.53
N ASN A 159 0.30 -16.56 20.57
CA ASN A 159 -0.98 -17.13 21.02
C ASN A 159 -1.75 -16.17 21.93
N LYS A 160 -1.13 -15.08 22.37
CA LYS A 160 -1.78 -14.07 23.20
C LYS A 160 -2.48 -13.04 22.33
N VAL A 161 -3.76 -12.81 22.64
CA VAL A 161 -4.58 -11.79 21.98
C VAL A 161 -3.98 -10.41 22.27
N PRO A 162 -3.69 -9.57 21.25
CA PRO A 162 -3.23 -8.21 21.46
C PRO A 162 -4.23 -7.38 22.27
N ILE A 163 -3.73 -6.50 23.14
CA ILE A 163 -4.58 -5.59 23.94
C ILE A 163 -4.76 -4.28 23.18
N LYS A 164 -5.99 -3.92 22.82
CA LYS A 164 -6.30 -2.62 22.23
C LYS A 164 -5.94 -1.49 23.21
N ILE A 165 -5.20 -0.49 22.73
CA ILE A 165 -4.83 0.71 23.49
C ILE A 165 -5.58 1.93 22.94
N PHE A 166 -5.66 2.08 21.61
CA PHE A 166 -6.33 3.21 20.95
C PHE A 166 -7.28 2.72 19.86
N ASP A 167 -8.37 3.47 19.67
CA ASP A 167 -9.24 3.30 18.51
C ASP A 167 -8.57 3.85 17.24
N SER A 168 -9.14 3.54 16.07
CA SER A 168 -8.60 4.02 14.81
C SER A 168 -8.69 5.55 14.72
N ASN A 169 -7.70 6.17 14.06
CA ASN A 169 -7.54 7.62 13.87
C ASN A 169 -7.28 8.44 15.14
N GLU A 170 -6.98 7.80 16.27
CA GLU A 170 -6.53 8.51 17.48
C GLU A 170 -5.02 8.82 17.45
N ILE A 171 -4.22 7.87 16.97
CA ILE A 171 -2.77 8.04 16.78
C ILE A 171 -2.29 7.36 15.50
N ASN A 172 -1.21 7.88 14.93
CA ASN A 172 -0.48 7.23 13.85
C ASN A 172 0.64 6.37 14.44
N LEU A 173 0.70 5.10 14.01
CA LEU A 173 1.76 4.20 14.42
C LEU A 173 2.40 3.54 13.20
N GLY A 174 3.73 3.56 13.19
CA GLY A 174 4.55 2.92 12.17
C GLY A 174 5.60 2.01 12.77
N GLY A 175 6.29 1.29 11.90
CA GLY A 175 7.39 0.42 12.29
C GLY A 175 7.96 -0.33 11.11
N PHE A 176 9.00 -1.12 11.37
CA PHE A 176 9.59 -2.00 10.38
C PHE A 176 8.64 -3.16 10.09
N VAL A 177 8.73 -3.66 8.86
CA VAL A 177 8.08 -4.90 8.43
C VAL A 177 9.09 -5.75 7.68
N SER A 178 8.97 -7.07 7.77
CA SER A 178 9.90 -7.98 7.09
C SER A 178 9.20 -8.68 5.93
N LEU A 179 9.70 -8.47 4.71
CA LEU A 179 9.14 -9.09 3.50
C LEU A 179 9.39 -10.61 3.52
N THR A 180 8.38 -11.42 3.19
CA THR A 180 8.49 -12.88 3.17
C THR A 180 8.34 -13.48 1.76
N PRO A 181 9.26 -14.36 1.30
CA PRO A 181 9.16 -14.98 -0.03
C PRO A 181 8.04 -16.03 -0.12
N LYS A 182 7.98 -16.92 0.89
CA LYS A 182 7.25 -18.20 0.85
C LYS A 182 5.73 -18.10 0.62
N ASN A 183 5.13 -16.92 0.79
CA ASN A 183 3.70 -16.68 0.65
C ASN A 183 3.35 -15.53 -0.31
N THR A 184 4.35 -15.07 -1.08
CA THR A 184 4.26 -14.00 -2.08
C THR A 184 4.29 -14.57 -3.50
N GLU A 185 5.02 -15.67 -3.70
CA GLU A 185 5.19 -16.35 -4.98
C GLU A 185 3.88 -16.91 -5.54
N ASP A 186 2.96 -17.37 -4.67
CA ASP A 186 1.71 -18.04 -4.98
C ASP A 186 0.51 -17.07 -5.21
N LYS A 187 0.73 -15.75 -5.15
CA LYS A 187 -0.34 -14.74 -5.21
C LYS A 187 -0.05 -13.58 -6.16
N ARG A 188 -0.89 -13.42 -7.19
CA ARG A 188 -0.84 -12.28 -8.12
C ARG A 188 -0.98 -10.93 -7.39
N PHE A 189 -0.14 -9.95 -7.74
CA PHE A 189 -0.11 -8.56 -7.23
C PHE A 189 0.04 -8.37 -5.70
N LYS A 190 0.31 -9.45 -4.96
CA LYS A 190 0.38 -9.39 -3.49
C LYS A 190 1.82 -9.48 -3.01
N LEU A 191 2.18 -8.63 -2.04
CA LEU A 191 3.36 -8.79 -1.20
C LEU A 191 2.90 -9.20 0.19
N GLN A 192 3.63 -10.10 0.84
CA GLN A 192 3.35 -10.48 2.22
C GLN A 192 4.52 -10.12 3.13
N PHE A 193 4.19 -9.50 4.25
CA PHE A 193 5.14 -9.17 5.30
C PHE A 193 4.82 -10.00 6.54
N LEU A 194 5.84 -10.54 7.20
CA LEU A 194 5.72 -11.31 8.44
C LEU A 194 6.64 -10.71 9.48
N ASN A 195 6.08 -10.38 10.64
CA ASN A 195 6.81 -9.77 11.75
C ASN A 195 7.32 -10.81 12.76
N TYR A 196 7.39 -12.07 12.33
CA TYR A 196 7.76 -13.19 13.17
C TYR A 196 8.75 -14.09 12.43
N THR A 197 9.75 -14.58 13.17
CA THR A 197 10.70 -15.59 12.71
C THR A 197 10.72 -16.70 13.76
N ASN A 198 10.45 -17.96 13.35
CA ASN A 198 10.36 -19.10 14.27
C ASN A 198 9.48 -18.81 15.51
N ASP A 199 8.27 -18.30 15.26
CA ASP A 199 7.27 -17.92 16.27
C ASP A 199 7.70 -16.83 17.27
N LYS A 200 8.84 -16.17 17.02
CA LYS A 200 9.30 -15.02 17.81
C LYS A 200 9.11 -13.74 17.04
N ARG A 201 8.54 -12.72 17.69
CA ARG A 201 8.36 -11.39 17.10
C ARG A 201 9.73 -10.77 16.81
N ASN A 202 9.90 -10.27 15.58
CA ASN A 202 11.09 -9.53 15.19
C ASN A 202 11.12 -8.19 15.93
N SER A 203 12.27 -7.79 16.48
CA SER A 203 12.41 -6.53 17.23
C SER A 203 12.04 -5.32 16.36
N PHE A 204 11.40 -4.32 16.98
CA PHE A 204 10.99 -3.06 16.33
C PHE A 204 10.05 -3.21 15.12
N THR A 205 9.40 -4.37 14.97
CA THR A 205 8.40 -4.56 13.91
C THR A 205 6.99 -4.19 14.34
N SER A 206 6.20 -3.69 13.39
CA SER A 206 4.80 -3.32 13.61
C SER A 206 3.90 -4.03 12.61
N SER A 207 2.81 -4.63 13.10
CA SER A 207 1.81 -5.30 12.27
C SER A 207 0.67 -4.34 11.97
N SER A 208 0.15 -4.38 10.75
CA SER A 208 -1.10 -3.71 10.39
C SER A 208 -2.30 -4.53 10.83
N ILE A 209 -3.35 -3.89 11.34
CA ILE A 209 -4.62 -4.53 11.68
C ILE A 209 -5.81 -3.78 11.06
N SER A 210 -7.04 -4.08 11.48
CA SER A 210 -8.23 -3.40 10.98
C SER A 210 -8.06 -1.87 11.02
N TRP A 211 -8.53 -1.21 9.96
CA TRP A 211 -8.41 0.24 9.70
C TRP A 211 -7.05 0.73 9.20
N ASP A 212 -6.07 -0.15 8.99
CA ASP A 212 -4.83 0.20 8.27
C ASP A 212 -4.92 0.07 6.75
N SER A 213 -6.06 -0.38 6.21
CA SER A 213 -6.26 -0.59 4.78
C SER A 213 -5.89 0.65 3.96
N GLY A 214 -5.15 0.45 2.86
CA GLY A 214 -4.70 1.52 1.97
C GLY A 214 -3.47 2.28 2.46
N SER A 215 -3.01 2.07 3.69
CA SER A 215 -1.83 2.77 4.20
C SER A 215 -0.55 2.35 3.46
N GLY A 216 0.37 3.31 3.29
CA GLY A 216 1.56 3.13 2.48
C GLY A 216 2.59 2.20 3.14
N VAL A 217 3.18 1.31 2.33
CA VAL A 217 4.41 0.59 2.66
C VAL A 217 5.53 1.17 1.82
N TYR A 218 6.62 1.55 2.48
CA TYR A 218 7.78 2.19 1.89
C TYR A 218 8.97 1.25 1.98
N VAL A 219 9.83 1.31 0.98
CA VAL A 219 11.10 0.60 0.97
C VAL A 219 12.22 1.61 0.75
N TYR A 220 13.33 1.39 1.45
CA TYR A 220 14.55 2.13 1.22
C TYR A 220 15.34 1.47 0.09
N ASP A 221 15.51 2.17 -1.03
CA ASP A 221 16.40 1.76 -2.13
C ASP A 221 17.83 2.24 -1.83
N LYS A 222 18.77 1.31 -1.64
CA LYS A 222 20.18 1.64 -1.39
C LYS A 222 20.83 2.40 -2.55
N MET A 223 20.29 2.29 -3.77
CA MET A 223 20.81 2.97 -4.94
C MET A 223 20.39 4.44 -5.02
N ASP A 224 19.30 4.86 -4.37
CA ASP A 224 18.84 6.26 -4.37
C ASP A 224 19.83 7.20 -3.67
N LYS A 225 20.69 6.69 -2.78
CA LYS A 225 21.77 7.47 -2.16
C LYS A 225 22.94 7.78 -3.09
N ASN A 226 23.02 7.14 -4.25
CA ASN A 226 24.12 7.34 -5.19
C ASN A 226 23.92 8.52 -6.14
N GLY A 227 22.83 9.30 -5.99
CA GLY A 227 22.68 10.61 -6.64
C GLY A 227 22.96 10.59 -8.14
N ILE A 228 22.02 10.03 -8.92
CA ILE A 228 21.87 10.37 -10.33
C ILE A 228 20.66 11.28 -10.46
#